data_AF-A0A530BDV8-F1
#
_entry.id   AF-A0A530BDV8-F1
#
_cell.length_a   1.000
_cell.length_b   1.000
_cell.length_c   1.000
_cell.angle_alpha   90.00
_cell.angle_beta   90.00
_cell.angle_gamma   90.00
#
_symmetry.space_group_name_H-M   'P 1'
#
loop_
_entity.id
_entity.type
_entity.pdbx_description
1 polymer ?
#
loop_
_entity_poly.entity_id
_entity_poly.type
_entity_poly.pdbx_seq_one_letter_code
_entity_poly.pdbx_strand_id
1 'polypeptide(L)'
;LEKDADIIIAIDVVGAPSDAERKHPTTVDLMYGASQLMMQSIIANKLQQSRPDILIRPKVSKYRVLDFLKIEALMADTAEIKDELKRAVEKAVARHGGKHGKKKVV
;
A
#
# COMPACT_ATOMS: atom_id res chain seq x y z
N LEU A 1 10.11 -11.03 -1.30
CA LEU A 1 10.25 -10.34 0.00
C LEU A 1 11.35 -11.10 0.72
N GLU A 2 12.54 -10.53 0.70
CA GLU A 2 13.74 -11.16 1.27
C GLU A 2 13.55 -11.30 2.78
N LYS A 3 14.08 -12.37 3.36
CA LYS A 3 13.84 -12.78 4.77
C LYS A 3 14.59 -11.92 5.79
N ASP A 4 14.90 -10.68 5.42
CA ASP A 4 15.75 -9.78 6.20
C ASP A 4 14.99 -9.09 7.33
N ALA A 5 13.66 -9.20 7.34
CA ALA A 5 12.81 -8.66 8.38
C ALA A 5 11.79 -9.70 8.87
N ASP A 6 11.51 -9.66 10.18
CA ASP A 6 10.50 -10.50 10.81
C ASP A 6 9.08 -10.10 10.39
N ILE A 7 8.82 -8.80 10.18
CA ILE A 7 7.51 -8.26 9.85
C ILE A 7 7.64 -7.40 8.60
N ILE A 8 6.88 -7.73 7.56
CA ILE A 8 6.83 -6.97 6.31
C ILE A 8 5.55 -6.13 6.25
N ILE A 9 5.73 -4.82 6.04
CA ILE A 9 4.65 -3.87 5.82
C ILE A 9 4.73 -3.36 4.38
N ALA A 10 3.73 -3.70 3.56
CA ALA A 10 3.60 -3.21 2.20
C ALA A 10 2.62 -2.04 2.14
N ILE A 11 3.03 -0.93 1.49
CA ILE A 11 2.19 0.24 1.25
C ILE A 11 2.02 0.40 -0.26
N ASP A 12 0.79 0.23 -0.74
CA ASP A 12 0.45 0.32 -2.16
C ASP A 12 -0.26 1.66 -2.44
N VAL A 13 0.49 2.60 -3.04
CA VAL A 13 0.06 3.97 -3.37
C VAL A 13 -0.23 4.17 -4.85
N VAL A 14 -0.25 3.09 -5.65
CA VAL A 14 -0.41 3.15 -7.11
C VAL A 14 -1.76 3.76 -7.50
N GLY A 15 -2.79 3.52 -6.68
CA GLY A 15 -4.16 3.89 -6.97
C GLY A 15 -4.74 3.07 -8.11
N ALA A 16 -5.82 3.57 -8.71
CA ALA A 16 -6.43 3.02 -9.92
C ALA A 16 -6.76 4.17 -10.87
N PRO A 17 -6.86 3.92 -12.18
CA PRO A 17 -7.38 4.90 -13.11
C PRO A 17 -8.76 5.34 -12.61
N SER A 18 -8.93 6.63 -12.34
CA SER A 18 -10.24 7.19 -12.02
C SER A 18 -11.00 7.47 -13.31
N ASP A 19 -12.32 7.33 -13.27
CA ASP A 19 -13.18 7.93 -14.30
C ASP A 19 -12.92 9.43 -14.29
N ALA A 20 -12.12 9.90 -15.25
CA ALA A 20 -11.82 11.32 -15.35
C ALA A 20 -13.13 12.08 -15.57
N GLU A 21 -13.32 13.21 -14.88
CA GLU A 21 -14.42 14.15 -15.18
C GLU A 21 -14.42 14.59 -16.66
N ARG A 22 -13.31 14.40 -17.37
CA ARG A 22 -13.18 14.59 -18.81
C ARG A 22 -13.50 13.31 -19.57
N LYS A 23 -14.48 13.39 -20.47
CA LYS A 23 -14.84 12.33 -21.44
C LYS A 23 -13.67 11.79 -22.27
N HIS A 24 -12.56 12.54 -22.39
CA HIS A 24 -11.38 12.14 -23.14
C HIS A 24 -10.10 12.37 -22.33
N PRO A 25 -9.37 11.31 -21.95
CA PRO A 25 -8.08 11.43 -21.26
C PRO A 25 -7.03 12.05 -22.18
N THR A 26 -6.11 12.83 -21.61
CA THR A 26 -4.94 13.33 -22.33
C THR A 26 -3.91 12.22 -22.54
N THR A 27 -2.93 12.43 -23.42
CA THR A 27 -1.81 11.48 -23.59
C THR A 27 -1.10 11.20 -22.27
N VAL A 28 -0.94 12.22 -21.43
CA VAL A 28 -0.31 12.09 -20.10
C VAL A 28 -1.17 11.22 -19.17
N ASP A 29 -2.48 11.43 -19.16
CA ASP A 29 -3.41 10.60 -18.38
C ASP A 29 -3.36 9.13 -18.82
N LEU A 30 -3.27 8.86 -20.13
CA LEU A 30 -3.13 7.52 -20.68
C LEU A 30 -1.82 6.86 -20.26
N MET A 31 -0.69 7.58 -20.30
CA MET A 31 0.60 7.05 -19.86
C MET A 31 0.61 6.69 -18.37
N TYR A 32 0.01 7.54 -17.53
CA TYR A 32 -0.13 7.24 -16.11
C TYR A 32 -1.06 6.06 -15.86
N GLY A 33 -2.22 6.01 -16.51
CA GLY A 33 -3.16 4.90 -16.39
C GLY A 33 -2.55 3.57 -16.80
N ALA A 34 -1.81 3.53 -17.93
CA ALA A 34 -1.09 2.35 -18.37
C ALA A 34 -0.05 1.88 -17.34
N SER A 35 0.72 2.82 -16.76
CA SER A 35 1.70 2.52 -15.72
C SER A 35 1.05 1.98 -14.44
N GLN A 36 -0.10 2.53 -14.05
CA GLN A 36 -0.88 2.04 -12.91
C GLN A 36 -1.35 0.60 -13.13
N LEU A 37 -1.91 0.28 -14.30
CA LEU A 37 -2.33 -1.08 -14.64
C LEU A 37 -1.17 -2.08 -14.61
N MET A 38 -0.01 -1.69 -15.16
CA MET A 38 1.21 -2.50 -15.11
C MET A 38 1.63 -2.78 -13.67
N MET A 39 1.71 -1.74 -12.83
CA MET A 39 2.09 -1.89 -11.43
C MET A 39 1.09 -2.74 -10.64
N GLN A 40 -0.22 -2.58 -10.87
CA GLN A 40 -1.26 -3.40 -10.25
C GLN A 40 -1.11 -4.89 -10.61
N SER A 41 -0.79 -5.20 -11.88
CA SER A 41 -0.52 -6.57 -12.31
C SER A 41 0.70 -7.16 -11.57
N ILE A 42 1.78 -6.38 -11.46
CA ILE A 42 2.99 -6.79 -10.72
C ILE A 42 2.67 -7.03 -9.24
N ILE A 43 1.91 -6.12 -8.61
CA ILE A 43 1.52 -6.22 -7.20
C ILE A 43 0.64 -7.45 -6.98
N ALA A 44 -0.37 -7.67 -7.84
CA ALA A 44 -1.24 -8.82 -7.76
C ALA A 44 -0.44 -10.14 -7.85
N ASN A 45 0.48 -10.24 -8.80
CA ASN A 45 1.37 -11.40 -8.92
C ASN A 45 2.28 -11.57 -7.70
N LYS A 46 2.89 -10.48 -7.20
CA LYS A 46 3.73 -10.54 -5.98
C LYS A 46 2.93 -11.04 -4.78
N LEU A 47 1.69 -10.59 -4.60
CA LEU A 47 0.80 -11.00 -3.51
C LEU A 47 0.34 -12.47 -3.60
N GLN A 48 0.37 -13.08 -4.79
CA GLN A 48 0.13 -14.52 -4.95
C GLN A 48 1.35 -15.35 -4.51
N GLN A 49 2.55 -14.85 -4.77
CA GLN A 49 3.79 -15.55 -4.44
C GLN A 49 4.21 -15.38 -2.97
N SER A 50 3.99 -14.20 -2.41
CA SER A 50 4.39 -13.87 -1.04
C SER A 50 3.50 -12.76 -0.49
N ARG A 51 2.79 -13.04 0.60
CA ARG A 51 1.94 -12.07 1.27
C ARG A 51 2.70 -11.36 2.40
N PRO A 52 2.67 -10.02 2.46
CA PRO A 52 3.22 -9.27 3.59
C PRO A 52 2.37 -9.52 4.85
N ASP A 53 2.93 -9.25 6.02
CA ASP A 53 2.20 -9.30 7.29
C ASP A 53 1.10 -8.25 7.37
N ILE A 54 1.37 -7.09 6.78
CA ILE A 54 0.47 -5.95 6.73
C ILE A 54 0.50 -5.37 5.31
N LEU A 55 -0.67 -5.14 4.72
CA LEU A 55 -0.83 -4.45 3.44
C LEU A 55 -1.76 -3.26 3.64
N ILE A 56 -1.27 -2.06 3.35
CA ILE A 56 -2.06 -0.82 3.39
C ILE A 56 -2.26 -0.32 1.97
N ARG A 57 -3.50 0.04 1.64
CA ARG A 57 -3.89 0.69 0.38
C ARG A 57 -4.59 2.01 0.69
N PRO A 58 -3.85 3.12 0.81
CA PRO A 58 -4.42 4.43 1.06
C PRO A 58 -5.40 4.82 -0.06
N LYS A 59 -6.50 5.51 0.28
CA LYS A 59 -7.46 6.04 -0.70
C LYS A 59 -6.93 7.30 -1.38
N VAL A 60 -5.76 7.20 -2.03
CA VAL A 60 -5.07 8.33 -2.68
C VAL A 60 -5.41 8.51 -4.16
N SER A 61 -6.25 7.64 -4.75
CA SER A 61 -6.55 7.67 -6.20
C SER A 61 -7.16 8.98 -6.71
N LYS A 62 -7.70 9.83 -5.83
CA LYS A 62 -8.21 11.17 -6.20
C LYS A 62 -7.12 12.23 -6.39
N TYR A 63 -5.89 11.94 -5.97
CA TYR A 63 -4.72 12.79 -6.13
C TYR A 63 -3.93 12.35 -7.35
N ARG A 64 -3.68 13.27 -8.29
CA ARG A 64 -2.87 12.96 -9.47
C ARG A 64 -1.38 12.90 -9.09
N VAL A 65 -0.59 12.21 -9.90
CA VAL A 65 0.86 11.99 -9.71
C VAL A 65 1.66 13.30 -9.61
N LEU A 66 1.07 14.45 -9.98
CA LEU A 66 1.70 15.78 -9.95
C LEU A 66 0.89 16.83 -9.16
N ASP A 67 -0.11 16.43 -8.37
CA ASP A 67 -0.94 17.36 -7.57
C ASP A 67 -0.23 17.82 -6.27
N PHE A 68 1.00 18.33 -6.36
CA PHE A 68 1.82 18.69 -5.20
C PHE A 68 1.17 19.72 -4.26
N LEU A 69 0.36 20.63 -4.81
CA LEU A 69 -0.32 21.68 -4.06
C LEU A 69 -1.44 21.14 -3.15
N LYS A 70 -1.82 19.86 -3.29
CA LYS A 70 -2.88 19.22 -2.48
C LYS A 70 -2.33 18.42 -1.30
N ILE A 71 -1.07 18.64 -0.91
CA ILE A 71 -0.42 17.88 0.16
C ILE A 71 -1.17 17.96 1.50
N GLU A 72 -1.65 19.15 1.89
CA GLU A 72 -2.38 19.31 3.15
C GLU A 72 -3.68 18.50 3.16
N ALA A 73 -4.43 18.54 2.05
CA ALA A 73 -5.64 17.75 1.88
C ALA A 73 -5.33 16.24 1.87
N LEU A 74 -4.26 15.82 1.18
CA LEU A 74 -3.82 14.43 1.14
C LEU A 74 -3.47 13.92 2.54
N MET A 75 -2.74 14.71 3.32
CA MET A 75 -2.37 14.37 4.68
C MET A 75 -3.58 14.30 5.61
N ALA A 76 -4.53 15.23 5.47
CA ALA A 76 -5.78 15.20 6.24
C ALA A 76 -6.62 13.95 5.92
N ASP A 77 -6.80 13.62 4.64
CA ASP A 77 -7.59 12.47 4.20
C ASP A 77 -6.98 11.12 4.57
N THR A 78 -5.67 11.08 4.79
CA THR A 78 -4.94 9.85 5.13
C THR A 78 -4.58 9.74 6.61
N ALA A 79 -5.00 10.71 7.43
CA ALA A 79 -4.65 10.76 8.85
C ALA A 79 -5.07 9.49 9.62
N GLU A 80 -6.25 8.93 9.32
CA GLU A 80 -6.78 7.73 9.98
C GLU A 80 -5.93 6.48 9.75
N ILE A 81 -5.17 6.43 8.64
CA ILE A 81 -4.29 5.30 8.31
C ILE A 81 -3.23 5.09 9.39
N LYS A 82 -2.79 6.16 10.06
CA LYS A 82 -1.83 6.09 11.15
C LYS A 82 -2.32 5.19 12.28
N ASP A 83 -3.56 5.37 12.71
CA ASP A 83 -4.11 4.62 13.85
C ASP A 83 -4.49 3.19 13.45
N GLU A 84 -4.94 2.99 12.20
CA GLU A 84 -5.12 1.65 11.63
C GLU A 84 -3.80 0.88 11.61
N LEU A 85 -2.73 1.52 11.12
CA LEU A 85 -1.41 0.91 11.02
C LEU A 85 -0.83 0.59 12.40
N LYS A 86 -0.96 1.49 13.38
CA LYS A 86 -0.55 1.23 14.77
C LYS A 86 -1.18 -0.06 15.31
N ARG A 87 -2.49 -0.21 15.17
CA ARG A 87 -3.21 -1.42 15.61
C ARG A 87 -2.78 -2.68 14.86
N ALA A 88 -2.50 -2.57 13.55
CA ALA A 88 -2.01 -3.69 12.75
C ALA A 88 -0.60 -4.12 13.19
N VAL A 89 0.28 -3.15 13.48
CA VAL A 89 1.64 -3.39 13.98
C VAL A 89 1.61 -4.04 15.36
N GLU A 90 0.80 -3.54 16.30
CA GLU A 90 0.63 -4.16 17.63
C GLU A 90 0.24 -5.64 17.51
N LYS A 91 -0.72 -5.96 16.64
CA LYS A 91 -1.14 -7.35 16.37
C LYS A 91 -0.02 -8.19 15.74
N ALA A 92 0.72 -7.63 14.79
CA ALA A 92 1.84 -8.33 14.16
C ALA A 92 2.96 -8.61 15.18
N VAL A 93 3.35 -7.62 15.98
CA VAL A 93 4.36 -7.77 17.03
C VAL A 93 3.94 -8.82 18.06
N ALA A 94 2.69 -8.80 18.55
CA ALA A 94 2.19 -9.80 19.49
C ALA A 94 2.26 -11.23 18.91
N ARG A 95 1.89 -11.40 17.63
CA ARG A 95 1.99 -12.68 16.90
C ARG A 95 3.44 -13.16 16.74
N HIS A 96 4.38 -12.25 16.54
CA HIS A 96 5.81 -12.59 16.42
C HIS A 96 6.47 -12.87 17.79
N GLY A 97 6.10 -12.14 18.84
CA GLY A 97 6.56 -12.37 20.21
C GLY A 97 6.13 -13.74 20.77
N GLY A 98 4.94 -14.21 20.40
CA GLY A 98 4.47 -15.56 20.77
C GLY A 98 5.23 -16.72 20.11
N LYS A 99 5.92 -16.47 18.99
CA LYS A 99 6.74 -17.50 18.29
C LYS A 99 8.17 -17.62 18.86
N HIS A 100 8.72 -16.56 19.45
CA HIS A 100 10.05 -16.60 20.09
C HIS A 100 10.07 -17.36 21.43
N GLY A 101 8.91 -17.53 22.09
CA GLY A 101 8.79 -18.30 23.34
C GLY A 101 8.66 -19.82 23.18
N LYS A 102 8.67 -20.37 21.95
CA LYS A 102 8.51 -21.81 21.66
C LYS A 102 9.76 -22.46 21.05
N LYS A 103 10.96 -21.89 21.22
CA LYS A 103 12.18 -22.69 21.04
C LYS A 103 12.30 -23.65 22.22
N LYS A 104 11.75 -24.84 22.03
CA LYS A 104 11.96 -26.01 22.89
C LYS A 104 13.47 -26.18 23.10
N VAL A 105 13.90 -26.01 24.34
CA VAL A 105 15.20 -26.51 24.79
C VAL A 105 15.14 -28.03 24.61
N VAL A 106 16.00 -28.54 23.73
CA VAL A 106 16.34 -29.96 23.64
C VAL A 106 17.79 -30.08 24.08
#